data_AF-A0A4Q6BKM8-F1
#
_entry.id   AF-A0A4Q6BKM8-F1
#
_cell.length_a   1.000
_cell.length_b   1.000
_cell.length_c   1.000
_cell.angle_alpha   90.00
_cell.angle_beta   90.00
_cell.angle_gamma   90.00
#
_symmetry.space_group_name_H-M   'P 1'
#
loop_
_entity.id
_entity.type
_entity.pdbx_description
1 polymer ?
#
loop_
_entity_poly.entity_id
_entity_poly.type
_entity_poly.pdbx_seq_one_letter_code
_entity_poly.pdbx_strand_id
1 'polypeptide(L)'
;MIDTQVLPAAYAYSGDLAQTVVSVKAAGCNAPQYDVLDKLVTLVGSLQAKRAQLEKVYSKAEAAHTDDEKARMLAIEVSTVMAEIRQFSDELESIIGDDYWPLPKYREMLFSS
;
A
#
# COMPACT_ATOMS: atom_id res chain seq x y z
N MET A 1 -9.27 -4.02 4.34
CA MET A 1 -8.05 -3.48 4.98
C MET A 1 -7.26 -2.63 4.00
N ILE A 2 -6.71 -3.19 2.92
CA ILE A 2 -5.99 -2.39 1.91
C ILE A 2 -6.86 -1.27 1.34
N ASP A 3 -8.07 -1.61 0.89
CA ASP A 3 -9.01 -0.65 0.29
C ASP A 3 -9.62 0.35 1.29
N THR A 4 -9.65 -0.01 2.57
CA THR A 4 -10.41 0.72 3.59
C THR A 4 -9.54 1.47 4.60
N GLN A 5 -8.23 1.17 4.66
CA GLN A 5 -7.31 1.74 5.65
C GLN A 5 -6.02 2.22 4.98
N VAL A 6 -5.28 1.32 4.31
CA VAL A 6 -3.95 1.64 3.74
C VAL A 6 -4.04 2.66 2.60
N LEU A 7 -4.92 2.44 1.62
CA LEU A 7 -5.08 3.35 0.49
C LEU A 7 -5.60 4.74 0.92
N PRO A 8 -6.67 4.85 1.75
CA PRO A 8 -7.11 6.15 2.26
C PRO A 8 -6.02 6.93 3.00
N ALA A 9 -5.24 6.26 3.86
CA ALA A 9 -4.12 6.87 4.58
C ALA A 9 -3.06 7.42 3.62
N ALA A 10 -2.70 6.63 2.60
CA ALA A 10 -1.74 7.06 1.59
C ALA A 10 -2.26 8.24 0.75
N TYR A 11 -3.55 8.27 0.41
CA TYR A 11 -4.16 9.41 -0.30
C TYR A 11 -4.17 10.69 0.52
N ALA A 12 -4.54 10.61 1.80
CA ALA A 12 -4.53 11.77 2.69
C ALA A 12 -3.12 12.37 2.78
N TYR A 13 -2.12 11.54 3.08
CA TYR A 13 -0.73 11.98 3.18
C TYR A 13 -0.17 12.51 1.85
N SER A 14 -0.55 11.90 0.72
CA SER A 14 -0.21 12.41 -0.63
C SER A 14 -0.75 13.83 -0.85
N GLY A 15 -1.99 14.08 -0.43
CA GLY A 15 -2.64 15.38 -0.58
C GLY A 15 -1.90 16.48 0.17
N ASP A 16 -1.54 16.21 1.43
CA ASP A 16 -0.83 17.18 2.26
C ASP A 16 0.61 17.42 1.79
N LEU A 17 1.31 16.37 1.34
CA LEU A 17 2.62 16.50 0.71
C LEU A 17 2.54 17.32 -0.58
N ALA A 18 1.53 17.08 -1.43
CA ALA A 18 1.34 17.83 -2.66
C ALA A 18 1.11 19.33 -2.38
N GLN A 19 0.26 19.65 -1.39
CA GLN A 19 0.03 21.03 -0.99
C GLN A 19 1.30 21.70 -0.44
N THR A 20 2.09 20.95 0.33
CA THR A 20 3.39 21.43 0.85
C THR A 20 4.36 21.71 -0.29
N VAL A 21 4.48 20.81 -1.27
CA VAL A 21 5.37 20.98 -2.44
C VAL A 21 4.98 22.23 -3.23
N VAL A 22 3.68 22.46 -3.47
CA VAL A 22 3.19 23.64 -4.17
C VAL A 22 3.56 24.91 -3.41
N SER A 23 3.33 24.96 -2.10
CA SER A 23 3.64 26.13 -1.27
C SER A 23 5.14 26.44 -1.22
N VAL A 24 6.00 25.42 -1.09
CA VAL A 24 7.46 25.59 -1.07
C VAL A 24 7.97 26.11 -2.42
N LYS A 25 7.47 25.55 -3.52
CA LYS A 25 7.82 26.03 -4.87
C LYS A 25 7.34 27.47 -5.10
N ALA A 26 6.14 27.81 -4.63
CA ALA A 26 5.60 29.17 -4.74
C ALA A 26 6.43 30.20 -3.95
N ALA A 27 7.05 29.79 -2.84
CA ALA A 27 8.00 30.61 -2.09
C ALA A 27 9.37 30.78 -2.77
N GLY A 28 9.59 30.15 -3.94
CA GLY A 28 10.85 30.21 -4.68
C GLY A 28 11.93 29.27 -4.13
N CYS A 29 11.57 28.35 -3.24
CA CYS A 29 12.50 27.37 -2.67
C CYS A 29 12.49 26.06 -3.46
N ASN A 30 13.60 25.31 -3.38
CA ASN A 30 13.63 23.93 -3.85
C ASN A 30 12.76 23.05 -2.95
N ALA A 31 11.97 22.15 -3.55
CA ALA A 31 11.00 21.31 -2.84
C ALA A 31 11.41 19.82 -2.88
N PRO A 32 12.34 19.38 -2.03
CA PRO A 32 12.77 17.98 -1.97
C PRO A 32 11.62 17.02 -1.56
N GLN A 33 10.54 17.55 -0.98
CA GLN A 33 9.34 16.79 -0.66
C GLN A 33 8.66 16.21 -1.92
N TYR A 34 8.96 16.75 -3.10
CA TYR A 34 8.45 16.23 -4.37
C TYR A 34 8.90 14.77 -4.61
N ASP A 35 10.16 14.45 -4.30
CA ASP A 35 10.69 13.10 -4.53
C ASP A 35 10.00 12.07 -3.64
N VAL A 36 9.63 12.48 -2.41
CA VAL A 36 8.84 11.65 -1.48
C VAL A 36 7.44 11.44 -2.02
N LEU A 37 6.80 12.49 -2.52
CA LEU A 37 5.47 12.42 -3.13
C LEU A 37 5.46 11.50 -4.36
N ASP A 38 6.43 11.64 -5.26
CA ASP A 38 6.54 10.83 -6.48
C ASP A 38 6.71 9.34 -6.16
N LYS A 39 7.59 9.03 -5.20
CA LYS A 39 7.77 7.67 -4.69
C LYS A 39 6.45 7.12 -4.11
N LEU A 40 5.76 7.91 -3.31
CA LEU A 40 4.54 7.48 -2.65
C LEU A 40 3.39 7.24 -3.65
N VAL A 41 3.20 8.13 -4.62
CA VAL A 41 2.22 7.95 -5.71
C VAL A 41 2.52 6.70 -6.52
N THR A 42 3.80 6.45 -6.81
CA THR A 42 4.25 5.24 -7.52
C THR A 42 3.89 3.97 -6.72
N LEU A 43 4.21 3.93 -5.42
CA LEU A 43 3.89 2.79 -4.55
C LEU A 43 2.39 2.55 -4.44
N VAL A 44 1.60 3.62 -4.32
CA VAL A 44 0.13 3.54 -4.29
C VAL A 44 -0.40 2.95 -5.59
N GLY A 45 0.12 3.38 -6.74
CA GLY A 45 -0.24 2.82 -8.04
C GLY A 45 0.09 1.33 -8.16
N SER A 46 1.28 0.92 -7.72
CA SER A 46 1.69 -0.49 -7.66
C SER A 46 0.80 -1.31 -6.74
N LEU A 47 0.46 -0.80 -5.56
CA LEU A 47 -0.42 -1.46 -4.60
C LEU A 47 -1.83 -1.66 -5.19
N GLN A 48 -2.40 -0.64 -5.85
CA GLN A 48 -3.70 -0.75 -6.52
C GLN A 48 -3.67 -1.82 -7.62
N ALA A 49 -2.63 -1.83 -8.46
CA ALA A 49 -2.49 -2.82 -9.52
C ALA A 49 -2.43 -4.25 -8.96
N LYS A 50 -1.65 -4.46 -7.89
CA LYS A 50 -1.57 -5.76 -7.19
C LYS A 50 -2.87 -6.14 -6.50
N ARG A 51 -3.59 -5.18 -5.91
CA ARG A 51 -4.91 -5.44 -5.33
C ARG A 51 -5.92 -5.92 -6.38
N ALA A 52 -5.89 -5.32 -7.57
CA ALA A 52 -6.71 -5.77 -8.71
C ALA A 52 -6.28 -7.15 -9.22
N GLN A 53 -4.97 -7.44 -9.24
CA GLN A 53 -4.45 -8.77 -9.57
C GLN A 53 -4.94 -9.83 -8.57
N LEU A 54 -4.89 -9.51 -7.27
CA LEU A 54 -5.35 -10.40 -6.20
C LEU A 54 -6.83 -10.78 -6.41
N GLU A 55 -7.67 -9.80 -6.72
CA GLU A 55 -9.10 -10.04 -6.96
C GLU A 55 -9.34 -11.01 -8.12
N LYS A 56 -8.54 -10.89 -9.20
CA LYS A 56 -8.60 -11.79 -10.35
C LYS A 56 -8.18 -13.21 -9.99
N VAL A 57 -7.05 -13.36 -9.30
CA VAL A 57 -6.52 -14.67 -8.89
C VAL A 57 -7.47 -15.35 -7.91
N TYR A 58 -8.03 -14.59 -6.97
CA TYR A 58 -9.02 -15.09 -6.03
C TYR A 58 -10.31 -15.55 -6.75
N SER A 59 -10.84 -14.74 -7.66
CA SER A 59 -12.02 -15.10 -8.46
C SER A 59 -11.77 -16.35 -9.32
N LYS A 60 -10.57 -16.50 -9.87
CA LYS A 60 -10.16 -17.68 -10.64
C LYS A 60 -10.09 -18.93 -9.75
N ALA A 61 -9.57 -18.81 -8.53
CA ALA A 61 -9.53 -19.90 -7.55
C ALA A 61 -10.96 -20.30 -7.10
N GLU A 62 -11.85 -19.34 -6.90
CA GLU A 62 -13.26 -19.61 -6.57
C GLU A 62 -14.00 -20.33 -7.70
N ALA A 63 -13.63 -20.06 -8.96
CA ALA A 63 -14.21 -20.71 -10.13
C ALA A 63 -13.61 -22.10 -10.45
N ALA A 64 -12.65 -22.59 -9.66
CA ALA A 64 -12.02 -23.89 -9.89
C ALA A 64 -13.03 -25.04 -9.73
N HIS A 65 -12.87 -26.08 -10.55
CA HIS A 65 -13.83 -27.19 -10.61
C HIS A 65 -13.69 -28.20 -9.47
N THR A 66 -12.53 -28.22 -8.80
CA THR A 66 -12.23 -29.17 -7.73
C THR A 66 -11.64 -28.47 -6.52
N ASP A 67 -11.88 -29.04 -5.34
CA ASP A 67 -11.35 -28.50 -4.08
C ASP A 67 -9.81 -28.58 -4.01
N ASP A 68 -9.17 -29.57 -4.64
CA ASP A 68 -7.69 -29.66 -4.69
C ASP A 68 -7.09 -28.53 -5.52
N GLU A 69 -7.66 -28.24 -6.69
CA GLU A 69 -7.23 -27.13 -7.54
C GLU A 69 -7.43 -25.79 -6.85
N LYS A 70 -8.60 -25.58 -6.25
CA LYS A 70 -8.90 -24.39 -5.44
C LYS A 70 -7.88 -24.22 -4.31
N ALA A 71 -7.61 -25.29 -3.55
CA ALA A 71 -6.65 -25.26 -2.44
C ALA A 71 -5.24 -24.89 -2.92
N ARG A 72 -4.77 -25.46 -4.03
CA ARG A 72 -3.45 -25.12 -4.61
C ARG A 72 -3.37 -23.67 -5.06
N MET A 73 -4.40 -23.17 -5.74
CA MET A 73 -4.43 -21.79 -6.22
C MET A 73 -4.44 -20.79 -5.06
N LEU A 74 -5.20 -21.07 -4.00
CA LEU A 74 -5.20 -20.26 -2.79
C LEU A 74 -3.83 -20.30 -2.08
N ALA A 75 -3.24 -21.49 -1.94
CA ALA A 75 -2.00 -21.66 -1.22
C ALA A 75 -0.78 -21.09 -1.94
N ILE A 76 -0.78 -21.04 -3.28
CA ILE A 76 0.36 -20.61 -4.08
C ILE A 76 0.10 -19.25 -4.74
N GLU A 77 -0.90 -19.16 -5.62
CA GLU A 77 -1.12 -17.95 -6.43
C GLU A 77 -1.62 -16.79 -5.56
N VAL A 78 -2.64 -17.03 -4.71
CA VAL A 78 -3.20 -15.98 -3.85
C VAL A 78 -2.20 -15.55 -2.77
N SER A 79 -1.51 -16.50 -2.13
CA SER A 79 -0.51 -16.20 -1.10
C SER A 79 0.66 -15.39 -1.65
N THR A 80 1.11 -15.67 -2.88
CA THR A 80 2.18 -14.90 -3.55
C THR A 80 1.77 -13.46 -3.77
N VAL A 81 0.57 -13.21 -4.34
CA VAL A 81 0.10 -11.84 -4.55
C VAL A 81 -0.14 -11.11 -3.21
N MET A 82 -0.60 -11.82 -2.18
CA MET A 82 -0.72 -11.25 -0.83
C MET A 82 0.63 -10.84 -0.24
N ALA A 83 1.69 -11.63 -0.46
CA ALA A 83 3.04 -11.29 -0.02
C ALA A 83 3.57 -10.04 -0.72
N GLU A 84 3.31 -9.87 -2.02
CA GLU A 84 3.67 -8.66 -2.75
C GLU A 84 2.91 -7.43 -2.24
N ILE A 85 1.59 -7.55 -2.02
CA ILE A 85 0.76 -6.48 -1.45
C ILE A 85 1.29 -6.05 -0.07
N ARG A 86 1.72 -7.03 0.73
CA ARG A 86 2.33 -6.78 2.03
C ARG A 86 3.62 -5.99 1.91
N GLN A 87 4.52 -6.38 0.99
CA GLN A 87 5.75 -5.63 0.76
C GLN A 87 5.47 -4.15 0.42
N PHE A 88 4.54 -3.88 -0.50
CA PHE A 88 4.17 -2.51 -0.82
C PHE A 88 3.55 -1.76 0.37
N SER A 89 2.78 -2.45 1.22
CA SER A 89 2.21 -1.86 2.43
C SER A 89 3.28 -1.53 3.47
N ASP A 90 4.26 -2.41 3.67
CA ASP A 90 5.39 -2.21 4.59
C ASP A 90 6.28 -1.05 4.11
N GLU A 91 6.48 -0.91 2.80
CA GLU A 91 7.17 0.24 2.22
C GLU A 91 6.40 1.54 2.44
N LEU A 92 5.06 1.53 2.30
CA LEU A 92 4.22 2.68 2.60
C LEU A 92 4.25 3.06 4.09
N GLU A 93 4.27 2.09 5.01
CA GLU A 93 4.42 2.32 6.47
C GLU A 93 5.69 3.11 6.81
N SER A 94 6.76 2.89 6.04
CA SER A 94 8.04 3.57 6.25
C SER A 94 8.07 5.02 5.78
N ILE A 95 7.14 5.41 4.90
CA ILE A 95 7.09 6.74 4.27
C ILE A 95 5.98 7.61 4.85
N ILE A 96 4.83 7.01 5.14
CA ILE A 96 3.67 7.71 5.68
C ILE A 96 3.91 8.06 7.15
N GLY A 97 3.65 9.32 7.48
CA GLY A 97 3.77 9.82 8.85
C GLY A 97 2.85 9.06 9.81
N ASP A 98 3.31 8.87 11.05
CA ASP A 98 2.64 8.06 12.07
C ASP A 98 1.19 8.52 12.31
N ASP A 99 0.93 9.83 12.26
CA ASP A 99 -0.39 10.43 12.43
C ASP A 99 -1.43 9.99 11.39
N TYR A 100 -0.97 9.59 10.20
CA TYR A 100 -1.83 9.14 9.09
C TYR A 100 -1.95 7.62 9.03
N TRP A 101 -1.00 6.88 9.62
CA TRP A 101 -0.93 5.44 9.47
C TRP A 101 -1.90 4.75 10.45
N PRO A 102 -2.92 4.02 9.96
CA PRO A 102 -4.02 3.55 10.80
C PRO A 102 -3.71 2.25 11.56
N LEU A 103 -2.58 1.61 11.28
CA LEU A 103 -2.16 0.36 11.91
C LEU A 103 -1.07 0.67 12.94
N PRO A 104 -1.10 0.05 14.14
CA PRO A 104 0.01 0.15 15.06
C PRO A 104 1.29 -0.30 14.35
N LYS A 105 2.35 0.49 14.41
CA LYS A 105 3.55 0.18 13.64
C LYS A 105 4.16 -1.12 14.15
N TYR A 106 4.82 -1.86 13.28
CA TYR A 106 5.45 -3.14 13.67
C TYR A 106 6.41 -2.98 14.86
N ARG A 107 7.01 -1.80 15.00
CA ARG A 107 7.87 -1.41 16.14
C ARG A 107 7.10 -1.29 17.46
N GLU A 108 5.86 -0.80 17.43
CA GLU A 108 5.01 -0.67 18.62
C GLU A 108 4.48 -2.03 19.06
N MET A 109 4.16 -2.93 18.13
CA MET A 109 3.73 -4.30 18.49
C MET A 109 4.87 -5.16 19.06
N LEU A 110 6.13 -4.88 18.73
CA LEU A 110 7.28 -5.69 19.15
C LEU A 110 8.07 -5.11 20.33
N PHE A 111 8.00 -3.81 20.58
CA PHE A 111 8.83 -3.13 21.60
C PHE A 111 8.05 -2.23 22.57
N SER A 112 6.71 -2.21 22.52
CA SER A 112 5.90 -1.61 23.58
C SER A 112 5.62 -2.64 24.67
N SER A 113 6.57 -2.80 25.59
CA SER A 113 6.39 -3.46 26.88
C SER A 113 7.20 -2.73 27.94
#